data_AF-A0A950ISB4-F1
#
_entry.id   AF-A0A950ISB4-F1
#
_cell.length_a   1.000
_cell.length_b   1.000
_cell.length_c   1.000
_cell.angle_alpha   90.00
_cell.angle_beta   90.00
_cell.angle_gamma   90.00
#
_symmetry.space_group_name_H-M   'P 1'
#
loop_
_entity.id
_entity.type
_entity.pdbx_description
1 polymer ?
#
loop_
_entity_poly.entity_id
_entity_poly.type
_entity_poly.pdbx_seq_one_letter_code
_entity_poly.pdbx_strand_id
1 'polypeptide(L)'
;RGGQYSVRLGANAVIPADSAIFRINLDVNPADLAVTHGSVHVTDGQNLALDIHTNQSVRFDSESAGQYQLVQSVAADTWDQWNSDRDQALATLEENATTARASTGNPDDAAWNDLDYYGDWYNVPGYGMAWAPSGVSADWDPFGQGYWGYYTTIGYTWISGYAWGWWPYHCGAWNWFGGFGWMWFPGNCGFGYFGGGWYPYSTVWRCPPNYKTPQKPVNIPPRGPHQRIPRPEPLIAVNRGPQFGDGFRTLGGVKPTPRVFNYDGRSISAAESTIRVRTTGPIGEGFTAAIMRTNPQVLDRSYLRSAIPARGSYQPGRSVGYVPAPQAYRPAPATISPRSTYTPSAPPHIAAPAPAGGGGHVSASAPAPAGGGRPR
;
A
#
# COMPACT_ATOMS: atom_id res chain seq x y z
N ARG A 1 26.90 8.71 -2.94
CA ARG A 1 26.48 9.37 -1.68
C ARG A 1 26.24 8.23 -0.69
N GLY A 2 27.21 7.97 0.20
CA GLY A 2 27.22 6.77 1.04
C GLY A 2 26.15 6.86 2.11
N GLY A 3 25.03 6.17 1.90
CA GLY A 3 23.83 6.17 2.73
C GLY A 3 24.02 5.58 4.13
N GLN A 4 24.96 6.13 4.89
CA GLN A 4 25.04 5.90 6.32
C GLN A 4 23.79 6.51 6.97
N TYR A 5 23.04 5.66 7.65
CA TYR A 5 21.94 6.05 8.51
C TYR A 5 22.31 5.72 9.95
N SER A 6 21.66 6.38 10.90
CA SER A 6 21.76 6.00 12.30
C SER A 6 20.34 5.86 12.86
N VAL A 7 20.17 4.90 13.76
CA VAL A 7 18.91 4.69 14.46
C VAL A 7 19.10 5.13 15.90
N ARG A 8 18.25 6.04 16.36
CA ARG A 8 18.26 6.51 17.75
C ARG A 8 17.28 5.69 18.58
N LEU A 9 17.77 5.13 19.69
CA LEU A 9 16.99 4.40 20.67
C LEU A 9 17.29 4.95 22.07
N GLY A 10 16.38 5.76 22.59
CA GLY A 10 16.63 6.52 23.81
C GLY A 10 17.87 7.43 23.67
N ALA A 11 18.84 7.27 24.57
CA ALA A 11 20.10 8.00 24.54
C ALA A 11 21.14 7.41 23.57
N ASN A 12 20.93 6.18 23.09
CA ASN A 12 21.91 5.46 22.28
C ASN A 12 21.66 5.71 20.78
N ALA A 13 22.75 5.81 20.02
CA ALA A 13 22.76 5.81 18.57
C ALA A 13 23.36 4.50 18.06
N VAL A 14 22.65 3.82 17.17
CA VAL A 14 23.11 2.62 16.45
C VAL A 14 23.51 3.03 15.05
N ILE A 15 24.74 2.73 14.69
CA ILE A 15 25.38 3.14 13.44
C ILE A 15 25.90 1.87 12.75
N PRO A 16 25.24 1.39 11.68
CA PRO A 16 25.75 0.28 10.88
C PRO A 16 27.14 0.60 10.32
N ALA A 17 28.08 -0.33 10.46
CA ALA A 17 29.42 -0.17 9.91
C ALA A 17 29.39 -0.25 8.37
N ASP A 18 28.65 -1.23 7.85
CA ASP A 18 28.37 -1.47 6.43
C ASP A 18 26.90 -1.94 6.28
N SER A 19 26.64 -2.91 5.39
CA SER A 19 25.34 -3.60 5.32
C SER A 19 25.13 -4.40 6.61
N ALA A 20 24.05 -4.10 7.33
CA ALA A 20 23.70 -4.79 8.56
C ALA A 20 22.18 -5.05 8.63
N ILE A 21 21.82 -6.17 9.24
CA ILE A 21 20.46 -6.50 9.65
C ILE A 21 20.48 -6.64 11.16
N PHE A 22 19.66 -5.84 11.83
CA PHE A 22 19.55 -5.83 13.28
C PHE A 22 18.11 -5.56 13.71
N ARG A 23 17.73 -6.12 14.86
CA ARG A 23 16.43 -5.94 15.50
C ARG A 23 16.58 -5.05 16.72
N ILE A 24 15.68 -4.07 16.86
CA ILE A 24 15.50 -3.29 18.08
C ILE A 24 14.17 -3.70 18.69
N ASN A 25 14.20 -4.28 19.89
CA ASN A 25 12.99 -4.63 20.63
C ASN A 25 12.61 -3.48 21.56
N LEU A 26 11.48 -2.83 21.27
CA LEU A 26 10.94 -1.70 22.03
C LEU A 26 9.88 -2.10 23.06
N ASP A 27 9.52 -3.38 23.15
CA ASP A 27 8.55 -3.90 24.13
C ASP A 27 9.13 -3.96 25.54
N VAL A 28 10.46 -3.89 25.64
CA VAL A 28 11.22 -3.80 26.89
C VAL A 28 11.89 -2.44 26.98
N ASN A 29 11.99 -1.91 28.20
CA ASN A 29 12.71 -0.67 28.49
C ASN A 29 13.86 -0.99 29.47
N PRO A 30 15.12 -0.71 29.12
CA PRO A 30 15.57 -0.12 27.86
C PRO A 30 15.45 -1.12 26.70
N ALA A 31 15.48 -0.62 25.47
CA ALA A 31 15.32 -1.44 24.27
C ALA A 31 16.47 -2.44 24.11
N ASP A 32 16.16 -3.69 23.75
CA ASP A 32 17.18 -4.69 23.42
C ASP A 32 17.58 -4.56 21.94
N LEU A 33 18.84 -4.86 21.61
CA LEU A 33 19.36 -4.81 20.25
C LEU A 33 20.01 -6.15 19.90
N ALA A 34 19.70 -6.71 18.73
CA ALA A 34 20.27 -7.95 18.25
C ALA A 34 20.73 -7.82 16.80
N VAL A 35 21.92 -8.31 16.47
CA VAL A 35 22.50 -8.22 15.12
C VAL A 35 22.49 -9.60 14.47
N THR A 36 21.71 -9.76 13.41
CA THR A 36 21.58 -11.01 12.65
C THR A 36 22.48 -11.05 11.42
N HIS A 37 22.91 -9.89 10.91
CA HIS A 37 23.89 -9.78 9.83
C HIS A 37 24.71 -8.50 9.94
N GLY A 38 25.99 -8.55 9.57
CA GLY A 38 26.90 -7.41 9.60
C GLY A 38 27.34 -7.04 11.01
N SER A 39 27.64 -5.75 11.21
CA SER A 39 27.99 -5.17 12.50
C SER A 39 27.45 -3.75 12.64
N VAL A 40 27.16 -3.37 13.88
CA VAL A 40 26.71 -2.02 14.24
C VAL A 40 27.55 -1.50 15.40
N HIS A 41 27.87 -0.21 15.33
CA HIS A 41 28.48 0.53 16.41
C HIS A 41 27.38 1.22 17.23
N VAL A 42 27.40 1.05 18.55
CA VAL A 42 26.46 1.67 19.48
C VAL A 42 27.20 2.66 20.35
N THR A 43 26.69 3.88 20.46
CA THR A 43 27.26 4.91 21.34
C THR A 43 26.20 5.82 21.95
N ASP A 44 26.45 6.30 23.18
CA ASP A 44 25.70 7.38 23.83
C ASP A 44 26.43 8.75 23.73
N GLY A 45 27.60 8.78 23.09
CA GLY A 45 28.46 9.95 22.98
C GLY A 45 29.25 10.32 24.24
N GLN A 46 29.17 9.51 25.31
CA GLN A 46 29.85 9.74 26.58
C GLN A 46 30.50 8.48 27.14
N ASN A 47 29.70 7.55 27.67
CA ASN A 47 30.17 6.42 28.49
C ASN A 47 30.01 5.06 27.78
N LEU A 48 29.32 5.03 26.64
CA LEU A 48 29.07 3.83 25.86
C LEU A 48 29.68 3.98 24.46
N ALA A 49 30.51 3.00 24.10
CA ALA A 49 30.97 2.76 22.74
C ALA A 49 31.22 1.25 22.59
N LEU A 50 30.39 0.58 21.79
CA LEU A 50 30.40 -0.87 21.65
C LEU A 50 30.12 -1.28 20.20
N ASP A 51 30.95 -2.17 19.67
CA ASP A 51 30.66 -2.85 18.41
C ASP A 51 29.91 -4.15 18.68
N ILE A 52 28.81 -4.35 17.97
CA ILE A 52 27.97 -5.54 18.05
C ILE A 52 27.98 -6.20 16.69
N HIS A 53 28.38 -7.47 16.67
CA HIS A 53 28.57 -8.27 15.47
C HIS A 53 27.44 -9.26 15.27
N THR A 54 27.42 -9.88 14.09
CA THR A 54 26.51 -10.98 13.76
C THR A 54 26.44 -12.03 14.87
N ASN A 55 25.23 -12.47 15.19
CA ASN A 55 24.93 -13.42 16.26
C ASN A 55 25.24 -12.91 17.67
N GLN A 56 25.21 -11.59 17.87
CA GLN A 56 25.28 -10.96 19.18
C GLN A 56 24.00 -10.17 19.48
N SER A 57 23.60 -10.17 20.75
CA SER A 57 22.56 -9.29 21.27
C SER A 57 23.04 -8.57 22.51
N VAL A 58 22.55 -7.35 22.70
CA VAL A 58 22.85 -6.51 23.84
C VAL A 58 21.55 -6.13 24.54
N ARG A 59 21.61 -6.20 25.87
CA ARG A 59 20.61 -5.63 26.77
C ARG A 59 21.25 -4.50 27.54
N PHE A 60 20.70 -3.30 27.41
CA PHE A 60 21.18 -2.15 28.16
C PHE A 60 20.63 -2.16 29.58
N ASP A 61 21.36 -1.55 30.51
CA ASP A 61 20.87 -1.33 31.87
C ASP A 61 20.06 -0.02 31.93
N SER A 62 18.84 -0.06 32.48
CA SER A 62 18.00 1.14 32.66
C SER A 62 18.45 2.07 33.77
N GLU A 63 19.13 1.53 34.79
CA GLU A 63 19.49 2.23 36.02
C GLU A 63 20.93 2.79 35.95
N SER A 64 21.80 2.16 35.16
CA SER A 64 23.20 2.52 35.04
C SER A 64 23.60 2.81 33.59
N ALA A 65 23.62 4.10 33.21
CA ALA A 65 24.04 4.52 31.87
C ALA A 65 25.43 3.97 31.52
N GLY A 66 25.56 3.42 30.30
CA GLY A 66 26.79 2.80 29.80
C GLY A 66 27.02 1.35 30.24
N GLN A 67 26.23 0.80 31.16
CA GLN A 67 26.28 -0.63 31.49
C GLN A 67 25.41 -1.43 30.52
N TYR A 68 25.89 -2.62 30.16
CA TYR A 68 25.22 -3.51 29.23
C TYR A 68 25.60 -4.97 29.48
N GLN A 69 24.72 -5.86 29.02
CA GLN A 69 24.99 -7.29 28.93
C GLN A 69 25.03 -7.69 27.45
N LEU A 70 26.19 -8.15 26.98
CA LEU A 70 26.38 -8.70 25.64
C LEU A 70 26.26 -10.22 25.69
N VAL A 71 25.47 -10.79 24.79
CA VAL A 71 25.23 -12.23 24.68
C VAL A 71 25.56 -12.70 23.27
N GLN A 72 26.32 -13.79 23.13
CA GLN A 72 26.68 -14.41 21.85
C GLN A 72 25.56 -15.33 21.33
N SER A 73 24.35 -14.79 21.27
CA SER A 73 23.21 -15.46 20.67
C SER A 73 22.14 -14.44 20.29
N VAL A 74 21.43 -14.71 19.21
CA VAL A 74 20.18 -14.03 18.87
C VAL A 74 19.05 -15.05 18.90
N ALA A 75 18.14 -14.92 19.86
CA ALA A 75 16.94 -15.73 19.88
C ALA A 75 16.00 -15.26 18.77
N ALA A 76 15.60 -16.16 17.87
CA ALA A 76 14.61 -15.87 16.85
C ALA A 76 13.24 -15.63 17.50
N ASP A 77 12.45 -14.71 16.95
CA ASP A 77 11.08 -14.46 17.39
C ASP A 77 10.07 -14.39 16.22
N THR A 78 8.81 -14.13 16.55
CA THR A 78 7.74 -14.06 15.54
C THR A 78 7.87 -12.85 14.61
N TRP A 79 8.61 -11.81 14.99
CA TRP A 79 8.88 -10.66 14.13
C TRP A 79 9.92 -11.00 13.06
N ASP A 80 10.91 -11.85 13.37
CA ASP A 80 11.84 -12.37 12.36
C ASP A 80 11.09 -13.16 11.28
N GLN A 81 10.16 -14.02 11.70
CA GLN A 81 9.32 -14.77 10.75
C GLN A 81 8.43 -13.83 9.93
N TRP A 82 7.77 -12.86 10.56
CA TRP A 82 6.92 -11.90 9.85
C TRP A 82 7.71 -11.08 8.83
N ASN A 83 8.93 -10.64 9.17
CA ASN A 83 9.82 -9.93 8.25
C ASN A 83 10.23 -10.84 7.08
N SER A 84 10.62 -12.08 7.35
CA SER A 84 10.96 -13.06 6.30
C SER A 84 9.78 -13.32 5.36
N ASP A 85 8.56 -13.50 5.90
CA ASP A 85 7.34 -13.70 5.10
C ASP A 85 7.04 -12.46 4.24
N ARG A 86 7.25 -11.27 4.79
CA ARG A 86 7.09 -10.00 4.08
C ARG A 86 8.12 -9.84 2.95
N ASP A 87 9.38 -10.18 3.20
CA ASP A 87 10.43 -10.13 2.19
C ASP A 87 10.15 -11.11 1.06
N GLN A 88 9.68 -12.32 1.38
CA GLN A 88 9.25 -13.30 0.38
C GLN A 88 8.04 -12.81 -0.43
N ALA A 89 7.07 -12.16 0.22
CA ALA A 89 5.93 -11.54 -0.45
C ALA A 89 6.38 -10.45 -1.43
N LEU A 90 7.28 -9.56 -1.01
CA LEU A 90 7.84 -8.50 -1.86
C LEU A 90 8.59 -9.08 -3.07
N ALA A 91 9.43 -10.09 -2.85
CA ALA A 91 10.12 -10.80 -3.92
C ALA A 91 9.13 -11.41 -4.94
N THR A 92 8.03 -11.99 -4.47
CA THR A 92 6.96 -12.53 -5.34
C THR A 92 6.30 -11.45 -6.19
N LEU A 93 6.08 -10.26 -5.63
CA LEU A 93 5.53 -9.13 -6.39
C LEU A 93 6.51 -8.66 -7.49
N GLU A 94 7.80 -8.63 -7.18
CA GLU A 94 8.86 -8.22 -8.12
C GLU A 94 9.01 -9.15 -9.33
N GLU A 95 8.69 -10.45 -9.19
CA GLU A 95 8.71 -11.40 -10.31
C GLU A 95 7.79 -11.01 -11.47
N ASN A 96 6.79 -10.16 -11.21
CA ASN A 96 5.82 -9.72 -12.21
C ASN A 96 6.23 -8.41 -12.90
N ALA A 97 7.46 -7.93 -12.68
CA ALA A 97 7.96 -6.67 -13.22
C ALA A 97 7.69 -6.51 -14.73
N THR A 98 7.09 -5.38 -15.10
CA THR A 98 6.82 -5.00 -16.49
C THR A 98 7.68 -3.84 -16.94
N THR A 99 7.80 -3.66 -18.26
CA THR A 99 8.50 -2.52 -18.85
C THR A 99 7.73 -1.21 -18.69
N ALA A 100 6.48 -1.24 -18.21
CA ALA A 100 5.68 -0.03 -17.97
C ALA A 100 6.38 0.93 -16.99
N ARG A 101 7.08 0.37 -15.99
CA ARG A 101 7.85 1.13 -14.99
C ARG A 101 8.90 2.04 -15.62
N ALA A 102 9.57 1.54 -16.67
CA ALA A 102 10.68 2.21 -17.35
C ALA A 102 10.27 3.51 -18.05
N SER A 103 8.97 3.68 -18.32
CA SER A 103 8.43 4.88 -18.95
C SER A 103 8.25 6.08 -18.00
N THR A 104 8.58 5.92 -16.71
CA THR A 104 8.28 6.92 -15.67
C THR A 104 9.52 7.48 -14.96
N GLY A 105 9.30 8.49 -14.11
CA GLY A 105 10.35 9.18 -13.37
C GLY A 105 10.89 8.43 -12.14
N ASN A 106 10.18 7.41 -11.65
CA ASN A 106 10.55 6.64 -10.46
C ASN A 106 10.23 5.14 -10.66
N PRO A 107 10.99 4.42 -11.50
CA PRO A 107 10.75 3.00 -11.78
C PRO A 107 11.02 2.06 -10.59
N ASP A 108 11.77 2.53 -9.58
CA ASP A 108 12.10 1.78 -8.36
C ASP A 108 11.06 1.95 -7.24
N ASP A 109 9.96 2.68 -7.48
CA ASP A 109 8.88 2.82 -6.50
C ASP A 109 8.23 1.45 -6.23
N ALA A 110 8.13 1.06 -4.95
CA ALA A 110 7.53 -0.21 -4.56
C ALA A 110 6.05 -0.32 -4.99
N ALA A 111 5.36 0.80 -5.21
CA ALA A 111 3.99 0.79 -5.73
C ALA A 111 3.85 0.06 -7.08
N TRP A 112 4.91 0.02 -7.89
CA TRP A 112 4.89 -0.71 -9.16
C TRP A 112 4.78 -2.22 -8.97
N ASN A 113 5.34 -2.76 -7.89
CA ASN A 113 5.26 -4.19 -7.55
C ASN A 113 3.81 -4.62 -7.39
N ASP A 114 3.01 -3.82 -6.67
CA ASP A 114 1.60 -4.10 -6.51
C ASP A 114 0.85 -3.98 -7.85
N LEU A 115 1.08 -2.93 -8.63
CA LEU A 115 0.37 -2.74 -9.90
C LEU A 115 0.68 -3.85 -10.90
N ASP A 116 1.95 -4.23 -11.06
CA ASP A 116 2.34 -5.33 -11.94
C ASP A 116 1.75 -6.67 -11.51
N TYR A 117 1.62 -6.88 -10.20
CA TYR A 117 1.04 -8.09 -9.65
C TYR A 117 -0.48 -8.13 -9.80
N TYR A 118 -1.19 -7.06 -9.45
CA TYR A 118 -2.66 -7.06 -9.38
C TYR A 118 -3.35 -6.62 -10.68
N GLY A 119 -2.59 -6.15 -11.66
CA GLY A 119 -3.16 -5.68 -12.92
C GLY A 119 -2.26 -5.86 -14.13
N ASP A 120 -2.73 -5.33 -15.24
CA ASP A 120 -2.12 -5.42 -16.55
C ASP A 120 -1.92 -4.03 -17.13
N TRP A 121 -0.83 -3.86 -17.86
CA TRP A 121 -0.47 -2.61 -18.51
C TRP A 121 -0.84 -2.63 -19.99
N TYR A 122 -1.36 -1.53 -20.49
CA TYR A 122 -1.84 -1.39 -21.87
C TYR A 122 -1.25 -0.12 -22.46
N ASN A 123 -0.54 -0.23 -23.59
CA ASN A 123 -0.07 0.96 -24.30
C ASN A 123 -1.20 1.51 -25.17
N VAL A 124 -1.97 2.46 -24.63
CA VAL A 124 -3.14 3.03 -25.29
C VAL A 124 -2.70 4.14 -26.27
N PRO A 125 -2.99 4.03 -27.58
CA PRO A 125 -2.62 5.05 -28.56
C PRO A 125 -3.07 6.45 -28.16
N GLY A 126 -2.13 7.40 -28.14
CA GLY A 126 -2.38 8.80 -27.77
C GLY A 126 -2.38 9.10 -26.27
N TYR A 127 -2.35 8.07 -25.39
CA TYR A 127 -2.33 8.24 -23.94
C TYR A 127 -1.08 7.65 -23.27
N GLY A 128 -0.51 6.57 -23.83
CA GLY A 128 0.65 5.86 -23.26
C GLY A 128 0.24 4.67 -22.38
N MET A 129 1.10 4.32 -21.42
CA MET A 129 0.89 3.17 -20.54
C MET A 129 -0.26 3.41 -19.56
N ALA A 130 -1.30 2.60 -19.66
CA ALA A 130 -2.46 2.57 -18.78
C ALA A 130 -2.49 1.27 -17.99
N TRP A 131 -2.84 1.32 -16.72
CA TRP A 131 -3.01 0.16 -15.87
C TRP A 131 -4.48 -0.19 -15.72
N ALA A 132 -4.80 -1.49 -15.74
CA ALA A 132 -6.12 -1.97 -15.36
C ALA A 132 -5.99 -3.17 -14.42
N PRO A 133 -6.83 -3.27 -13.38
CA PRO A 133 -6.85 -4.46 -12.53
C PRO A 133 -7.19 -5.73 -13.32
N SER A 134 -6.49 -6.82 -13.04
CA SER A 134 -6.73 -8.13 -13.63
C SER A 134 -7.91 -8.81 -12.96
N GLY A 135 -8.64 -9.67 -13.68
CA GLY A 135 -9.71 -10.49 -13.10
C GLY A 135 -11.03 -9.78 -12.82
N VAL A 136 -11.13 -8.48 -13.15
CA VAL A 136 -12.37 -7.72 -12.97
C VAL A 136 -13.12 -7.50 -14.30
N SER A 137 -14.44 -7.35 -14.22
CA SER A 137 -15.28 -7.05 -15.38
C SER A 137 -15.25 -5.56 -15.76
N ALA A 138 -15.86 -5.20 -16.90
CA ALA A 138 -15.98 -3.80 -17.33
C ALA A 138 -16.83 -2.94 -16.37
N ASP A 139 -17.67 -3.55 -15.54
CA ASP A 139 -18.55 -2.90 -14.58
C ASP A 139 -17.89 -2.69 -13.21
N TRP A 140 -16.66 -3.19 -13.01
CA TRP A 140 -15.91 -2.98 -11.78
C TRP A 140 -15.70 -1.49 -11.50
N ASP A 141 -15.89 -1.07 -10.26
CA ASP A 141 -15.76 0.32 -9.81
C ASP A 141 -14.48 0.49 -8.98
N PRO A 142 -13.54 1.38 -9.39
CA PRO A 142 -12.36 1.69 -8.59
C PRO A 142 -12.73 2.26 -7.22
N PHE A 143 -13.91 2.82 -7.04
CA PHE A 143 -14.34 3.28 -5.72
C PHE A 143 -15.44 2.39 -5.11
N GLY A 144 -15.51 1.15 -5.57
CA GLY A 144 -16.46 0.14 -5.12
C GLY A 144 -16.25 -0.26 -3.66
N GLN A 145 -14.99 -0.36 -3.23
CA GLN A 145 -14.61 -0.65 -1.85
C GLN A 145 -13.48 0.25 -1.34
N GLY A 146 -13.66 0.80 -0.15
CA GLY A 146 -12.67 1.61 0.54
C GLY A 146 -13.25 2.33 1.74
N TYR A 147 -12.52 3.31 2.23
CA TYR A 147 -12.88 4.07 3.42
C TYR A 147 -12.51 5.54 3.26
N TRP A 148 -13.24 6.41 3.94
CA TRP A 148 -12.75 7.74 4.25
C TRP A 148 -12.13 7.73 5.65
N GLY A 149 -10.84 8.07 5.73
CA GLY A 149 -10.14 8.29 7.00
C GLY A 149 -9.84 9.77 7.18
N TYR A 150 -10.09 10.31 8.38
CA TYR A 150 -9.77 11.70 8.70
C TYR A 150 -8.37 11.80 9.31
N TYR A 151 -7.49 12.55 8.66
CA TYR A 151 -6.17 12.89 9.16
C TYR A 151 -6.12 14.39 9.48
N THR A 152 -5.60 14.75 10.65
CA THR A 152 -5.61 16.15 11.13
C THR A 152 -4.88 17.14 10.22
N THR A 153 -3.87 16.67 9.48
CA THR A 153 -3.01 17.51 8.62
C THR A 153 -3.50 17.64 7.18
N ILE A 154 -4.22 16.63 6.67
CA ILE A 154 -4.60 16.52 5.24
C ILE A 154 -6.11 16.33 5.03
N GLY A 155 -6.88 16.24 6.11
CA GLY A 155 -8.33 16.06 6.10
C GLY A 155 -8.76 14.63 5.76
N TYR A 156 -9.96 14.50 5.19
CA TYR A 156 -10.45 13.21 4.71
C TYR A 156 -9.66 12.72 3.51
N THR A 157 -9.08 11.55 3.68
CA THR A 157 -8.28 10.81 2.71
C THR A 157 -9.00 9.52 2.35
N TRP A 158 -9.00 9.19 1.06
CA TRP A 158 -9.48 7.92 0.57
C TRP A 158 -8.48 6.81 0.90
N ILE A 159 -8.93 5.77 1.60
CA ILE A 159 -8.17 4.58 1.91
C ILE A 159 -8.75 3.45 1.07
N SER A 160 -7.93 2.91 0.17
CA SER A 160 -8.31 1.80 -0.70
C SER A 160 -8.76 0.57 0.08
N GLY A 161 -9.79 -0.13 -0.39
CA GLY A 161 -10.08 -1.51 0.03
C GLY A 161 -9.18 -2.55 -0.65
N TYR A 162 -8.37 -2.14 -1.63
CA TYR A 162 -7.52 -2.99 -2.44
C TYR A 162 -6.04 -2.84 -2.11
N ALA A 163 -5.30 -3.95 -2.08
CA ALA A 163 -3.88 -4.00 -1.70
C ALA A 163 -2.96 -3.08 -2.54
N TRP A 164 -3.29 -2.88 -3.81
CA TRP A 164 -2.53 -2.05 -4.76
C TRP A 164 -2.90 -0.57 -4.74
N GLY A 165 -3.92 -0.18 -3.98
CA GLY A 165 -4.56 1.13 -4.15
C GLY A 165 -3.78 2.33 -3.62
N TRP A 166 -2.71 2.13 -2.85
CA TRP A 166 -1.92 3.23 -2.30
C TRP A 166 -1.57 4.27 -3.38
N TRP A 167 -1.11 3.83 -4.54
CA TRP A 167 -0.64 4.77 -5.54
C TRP A 167 -1.75 5.30 -6.47
N PRO A 168 -2.62 4.44 -7.06
CA PRO A 168 -3.67 4.92 -7.96
C PRO A 168 -4.70 5.85 -7.32
N TYR A 169 -4.85 5.83 -5.99
CA TYR A 169 -5.77 6.75 -5.31
C TYR A 169 -5.15 8.07 -4.88
N HIS A 170 -3.84 8.25 -5.04
CA HIS A 170 -3.15 9.45 -4.59
C HIS A 170 -2.26 10.09 -5.67
N CYS A 171 -2.05 9.37 -6.78
CA CYS A 171 -1.29 9.81 -7.94
C CYS A 171 -2.00 9.43 -9.23
N GLY A 172 -1.66 10.12 -10.32
CA GLY A 172 -2.23 9.84 -11.64
C GLY A 172 -3.73 10.13 -11.74
N ALA A 173 -4.40 9.47 -12.68
CA ALA A 173 -5.83 9.65 -12.88
C ALA A 173 -6.56 8.42 -13.42
N TRP A 174 -7.77 8.20 -12.91
CA TRP A 174 -8.69 7.19 -13.43
C TRP A 174 -9.49 7.71 -14.63
N ASN A 175 -9.60 6.86 -15.65
CA ASN A 175 -10.31 7.11 -16.88
C ASN A 175 -11.14 5.89 -17.28
N TRP A 176 -12.39 6.12 -17.65
CA TRP A 176 -13.28 5.09 -18.15
C TRP A 176 -13.22 4.98 -19.67
N PHE A 177 -13.09 3.76 -20.20
CA PHE A 177 -13.09 3.42 -21.61
C PHE A 177 -14.28 2.53 -21.95
N GLY A 178 -15.10 2.95 -22.91
CA GLY A 178 -16.29 2.21 -23.31
C GLY A 178 -15.92 0.83 -23.87
N GLY A 179 -16.56 -0.22 -23.36
CA GLY A 179 -16.27 -1.61 -23.73
C GLY A 179 -15.14 -2.28 -22.94
N PHE A 180 -14.23 -1.52 -22.32
CA PHE A 180 -13.17 -2.07 -21.48
C PHE A 180 -13.45 -1.88 -19.97
N GLY A 181 -13.88 -0.68 -19.56
CA GLY A 181 -14.05 -0.30 -18.15
C GLY A 181 -13.02 0.72 -17.71
N TRP A 182 -12.66 0.69 -16.42
CA TRP A 182 -11.73 1.65 -15.83
C TRP A 182 -10.26 1.31 -16.08
N MET A 183 -9.48 2.34 -16.41
CA MET A 183 -8.04 2.31 -16.53
C MET A 183 -7.43 3.48 -15.74
N TRP A 184 -6.32 3.24 -15.06
CA TRP A 184 -5.54 4.26 -14.37
C TRP A 184 -4.32 4.65 -15.20
N PHE A 185 -4.01 5.93 -15.24
CA PHE A 185 -2.86 6.46 -15.97
C PHE A 185 -1.85 6.99 -14.95
N PRO A 186 -0.60 6.50 -14.96
CA PRO A 186 0.48 7.09 -14.20
C PRO A 186 0.61 8.56 -14.56
N GLY A 187 0.81 9.40 -13.57
CA GLY A 187 0.89 10.82 -13.78
C GLY A 187 1.44 11.53 -12.57
N ASN A 188 1.67 12.83 -12.71
CA ASN A 188 2.19 13.65 -11.63
C ASN A 188 1.34 13.43 -10.38
N CYS A 189 2.00 13.19 -9.27
CA CYS A 189 1.31 13.11 -8.00
C CYS A 189 0.90 14.52 -7.49
N GLY A 190 1.21 15.62 -8.20
CA GLY A 190 0.73 16.98 -7.92
C GLY A 190 1.77 17.89 -7.26
N PHE A 191 1.36 19.07 -6.79
CA PHE A 191 2.13 19.95 -5.90
C PHE A 191 1.26 20.27 -4.67
N GLY A 192 1.34 19.44 -3.63
CA GLY A 192 0.63 19.66 -2.37
C GLY A 192 1.42 20.53 -1.38
N TYR A 193 0.75 21.04 -0.34
CA TYR A 193 1.33 21.83 0.77
C TYR A 193 2.52 21.15 1.48
N PHE A 194 2.65 19.83 1.35
CA PHE A 194 3.76 19.01 1.87
C PHE A 194 4.88 18.74 0.86
N GLY A 195 4.88 19.42 -0.30
CA GLY A 195 5.98 19.40 -1.28
C GLY A 195 6.34 17.99 -1.77
N GLY A 196 5.61 17.46 -2.76
CA GLY A 196 5.99 16.18 -3.36
C GLY A 196 4.98 15.55 -4.31
N GLY A 197 3.76 16.06 -4.33
CA GLY A 197 2.71 15.48 -5.14
C GLY A 197 2.15 14.25 -4.47
N TRP A 198 1.03 14.41 -3.80
CA TRP A 198 0.18 13.32 -3.34
C TRP A 198 -1.18 13.97 -3.09
N TYR A 199 -2.27 13.36 -3.54
CA TYR A 199 -3.62 13.86 -3.32
C TYR A 199 -4.36 13.00 -2.29
N PRO A 200 -5.14 13.60 -1.37
CA PRO A 200 -5.93 12.82 -0.40
C PRO A 200 -6.99 11.94 -1.06
N TYR A 201 -7.33 12.17 -2.32
CA TYR A 201 -8.20 11.30 -3.11
C TYR A 201 -7.82 11.40 -4.60
N SER A 202 -8.13 10.36 -5.38
CA SER A 202 -7.65 10.25 -6.76
C SER A 202 -8.31 11.27 -7.68
N THR A 203 -7.59 11.66 -8.72
CA THR A 203 -8.18 12.40 -9.83
C THR A 203 -8.94 11.45 -10.75
N VAL A 204 -10.15 11.83 -11.15
CA VAL A 204 -10.95 11.12 -12.16
C VAL A 204 -11.15 12.05 -13.34
N TRP A 205 -10.57 11.73 -14.50
CA TRP A 205 -10.66 12.57 -15.70
C TRP A 205 -11.88 12.23 -16.55
N ARG A 206 -12.16 10.94 -16.74
CA ARG A 206 -13.31 10.46 -17.52
C ARG A 206 -14.06 9.40 -16.74
N CYS A 207 -15.36 9.62 -16.53
CA CYS A 207 -16.24 8.67 -15.86
C CYS A 207 -17.33 8.15 -16.83
N PRO A 208 -17.93 6.98 -16.56
CA PRO A 208 -19.10 6.55 -17.31
C PRO A 208 -20.28 7.50 -17.11
N PRO A 209 -21.24 7.55 -18.05
CA PRO A 209 -22.45 8.34 -17.88
C PRO A 209 -23.15 8.03 -16.55
N ASN A 210 -23.59 9.08 -15.84
CA ASN A 210 -24.28 9.01 -14.54
C ASN A 210 -23.44 8.45 -13.37
N TYR A 211 -22.14 8.24 -13.55
CA TYR A 211 -21.27 7.79 -12.47
C TYR A 211 -21.15 8.85 -11.36
N LYS A 212 -21.29 8.41 -10.11
CA LYS A 212 -21.12 9.27 -8.93
C LYS A 212 -19.83 8.86 -8.21
N THR A 213 -18.84 9.74 -8.18
CA THR A 213 -17.65 9.53 -7.34
C THR A 213 -18.05 9.53 -5.85
N PRO A 214 -17.33 8.79 -4.98
CA PRO A 214 -17.61 8.81 -3.56
C PRO A 214 -17.58 10.24 -3.04
N GLN A 215 -18.63 10.62 -2.32
CA GLN A 215 -18.69 11.94 -1.73
C GLN A 215 -17.80 11.95 -0.50
N LYS A 216 -16.84 12.88 -0.49
CA LYS A 216 -16.01 13.15 0.68
C LYS A 216 -16.92 13.59 1.84
N PRO A 217 -16.78 13.01 3.04
CA PRO A 217 -17.49 13.47 4.22
C PRO A 217 -17.17 14.95 4.51
N VAL A 218 -18.15 15.71 5.00
CA VAL A 218 -18.03 17.15 5.21
C VAL A 218 -16.86 17.46 6.14
N ASN A 219 -16.09 18.52 5.84
CA ASN A 219 -14.97 18.99 6.65
C ASN A 219 -15.38 19.14 8.12
N ILE A 220 -14.80 18.30 8.98
CA ILE A 220 -14.79 18.57 10.42
C ILE A 220 -13.88 19.79 10.62
N PRO A 221 -14.35 20.89 11.25
CA PRO A 221 -13.53 22.07 11.50
C PRO A 221 -12.23 21.67 12.22
N PRO A 222 -11.09 22.30 11.88
CA PRO A 222 -9.85 22.08 12.61
C PRO A 222 -10.10 22.31 14.10
N ARG A 223 -9.87 21.30 14.94
CA ARG A 223 -9.91 21.45 16.40
C ARG A 223 -8.77 22.38 16.80
N GLY A 224 -9.06 23.38 17.63
CA GLY A 224 -8.12 24.43 18.03
C GLY A 224 -6.84 23.91 18.73
N PRO A 225 -5.81 24.75 18.87
CA PRO A 225 -4.41 24.37 19.17
C PRO A 225 -4.14 23.76 20.55
N HIS A 226 -5.15 23.46 21.37
CA HIS A 226 -5.00 23.00 22.76
C HIS A 226 -5.76 21.71 23.11
N GLN A 227 -6.19 20.90 22.12
CA GLN A 227 -6.87 19.64 22.43
C GLN A 227 -5.93 18.43 22.28
N ARG A 228 -5.98 17.57 23.32
CA ARG A 228 -5.27 16.27 23.42
C ARG A 228 -5.44 15.46 22.14
N ILE A 229 -4.43 14.63 21.83
CA ILE A 229 -4.41 13.68 20.70
C ILE A 229 -5.82 13.10 20.50
N PRO A 230 -6.46 13.31 19.33
CA PRO A 230 -7.83 12.88 19.13
C PRO A 230 -7.94 11.36 19.29
N ARG A 231 -9.09 10.90 19.81
CA ARG A 231 -9.50 9.51 19.58
C ARG A 231 -9.44 9.25 18.07
N PRO A 232 -8.93 8.08 17.60
CA PRO A 232 -9.00 7.73 16.19
C PRO A 232 -10.44 7.92 15.71
N GLU A 233 -10.66 8.82 14.75
CA GLU A 233 -11.99 8.95 14.17
C GLU A 233 -12.28 7.66 13.40
N PRO A 234 -13.48 7.09 13.56
CA PRO A 234 -13.80 5.84 12.90
C PRO A 234 -13.72 6.01 11.38
N LEU A 235 -13.14 5.02 10.70
CA LEU A 235 -13.14 4.96 9.25
C LEU A 235 -14.58 4.89 8.74
N ILE A 236 -14.92 5.73 7.76
CA ILE A 236 -16.23 5.72 7.12
C ILE A 236 -16.16 4.79 5.92
N ALA A 237 -16.72 3.59 6.07
CA ALA A 237 -16.72 2.58 5.03
C ALA A 237 -17.52 3.01 3.80
N VAL A 238 -16.98 2.73 2.63
CA VAL A 238 -17.65 2.79 1.33
C VAL A 238 -17.65 1.38 0.77
N ASN A 239 -18.84 0.80 0.66
CA ASN A 239 -19.06 -0.50 0.04
C ASN A 239 -20.26 -0.39 -0.91
N ARG A 240 -19.98 -0.37 -2.22
CA ARG A 240 -20.99 -0.22 -3.28
C ARG A 240 -21.53 -1.55 -3.78
N GLY A 241 -21.08 -2.66 -3.22
CA GLY A 241 -21.53 -3.99 -3.55
C GLY A 241 -20.44 -5.05 -3.36
N PRO A 242 -20.83 -6.30 -3.07
CA PRO A 242 -19.88 -7.39 -2.83
C PRO A 242 -19.02 -7.70 -4.07
N GLN A 243 -19.55 -7.49 -5.28
CA GLN A 243 -18.83 -7.73 -6.54
C GLN A 243 -17.54 -6.92 -6.71
N PHE A 244 -17.34 -5.88 -5.88
CA PHE A 244 -16.13 -5.07 -5.91
C PHE A 244 -15.02 -5.61 -4.99
N GLY A 245 -15.31 -6.50 -4.04
CA GLY A 245 -14.34 -7.02 -3.07
C GLY A 245 -13.62 -8.32 -3.48
N ASP A 246 -14.29 -9.20 -4.22
CA ASP A 246 -13.84 -10.60 -4.42
C ASP A 246 -12.99 -10.83 -5.68
N GLY A 247 -12.72 -9.78 -6.47
CA GLY A 247 -12.14 -9.91 -7.82
C GLY A 247 -10.62 -10.09 -7.91
N PHE A 248 -9.90 -10.02 -6.79
CA PHE A 248 -8.43 -9.92 -6.79
C PHE A 248 -7.75 -11.19 -6.29
N ARG A 249 -6.70 -11.61 -7.01
CA ARG A 249 -5.89 -12.77 -6.62
C ARG A 249 -5.15 -12.52 -5.29
N THR A 250 -5.02 -13.55 -4.46
CA THR A 250 -4.09 -13.52 -3.32
C THR A 250 -2.65 -13.70 -3.79
N LEU A 251 -1.68 -13.32 -2.95
CA LEU A 251 -0.27 -13.64 -3.20
C LEU A 251 -0.08 -15.14 -3.46
N GLY A 252 0.74 -15.49 -4.46
CA GLY A 252 0.89 -16.86 -4.97
C GLY A 252 -0.24 -17.34 -5.90
N GLY A 253 -1.31 -16.57 -6.08
CA GLY A 253 -2.43 -16.92 -6.95
C GLY A 253 -2.12 -16.79 -8.44
N VAL A 254 -2.80 -17.58 -9.26
CA VAL A 254 -2.68 -17.53 -10.73
C VAL A 254 -3.18 -16.17 -11.24
N LYS A 255 -2.41 -15.54 -12.13
CA LYS A 255 -2.81 -14.28 -12.76
C LYS A 255 -3.96 -14.55 -13.75
N PRO A 256 -5.10 -13.85 -13.64
CA PRO A 256 -6.16 -13.93 -14.65
C PRO A 256 -5.65 -13.55 -16.04
N THR A 257 -6.21 -14.14 -17.09
CA THR A 257 -5.84 -13.81 -18.46
C THR A 257 -6.21 -12.35 -18.78
N PRO A 258 -5.26 -11.53 -19.29
CA PRO A 258 -5.54 -10.15 -19.63
C PRO A 258 -6.57 -10.05 -20.76
N ARG A 259 -7.44 -9.03 -20.67
CA ARG A 259 -8.42 -8.75 -21.73
C ARG A 259 -7.75 -8.03 -22.89
N VAL A 260 -8.21 -8.30 -24.11
CA VAL A 260 -7.85 -7.54 -25.32
C VAL A 260 -9.02 -6.64 -25.69
N PHE A 261 -8.76 -5.42 -26.15
CA PHE A 261 -9.83 -4.50 -26.56
C PHE A 261 -9.45 -3.67 -27.78
N ASN A 262 -10.48 -3.23 -28.51
CA ASN A 262 -10.29 -2.36 -29.66
C ASN A 262 -10.36 -0.89 -29.24
N TYR A 263 -9.35 -0.11 -29.63
CA TYR A 263 -9.30 1.33 -29.43
C TYR A 263 -8.73 2.00 -30.67
N ASP A 264 -9.44 3.01 -31.19
CA ASP A 264 -9.04 3.76 -32.38
C ASP A 264 -8.65 2.88 -33.58
N GLY A 265 -9.49 1.86 -33.85
CA GLY A 265 -9.27 0.90 -34.94
C GLY A 265 -8.13 -0.11 -34.71
N ARG A 266 -7.50 -0.14 -33.53
CA ARG A 266 -6.42 -1.06 -33.18
C ARG A 266 -6.82 -2.01 -32.07
N SER A 267 -6.40 -3.27 -32.17
CA SER A 267 -6.52 -4.24 -31.08
C SER A 267 -5.35 -4.05 -30.11
N ILE A 268 -5.66 -3.76 -28.85
CA ILE A 268 -4.69 -3.48 -27.78
C ILE A 268 -4.66 -4.68 -26.83
N SER A 269 -3.49 -5.28 -26.70
CA SER A 269 -3.18 -6.35 -25.74
C SER A 269 -2.38 -5.80 -24.56
N ALA A 270 -2.36 -6.56 -23.46
CA ALA A 270 -1.51 -6.24 -22.32
C ALA A 270 -0.02 -6.33 -22.70
N ALA A 271 0.78 -5.45 -22.10
CA ALA A 271 2.23 -5.51 -22.14
C ALA A 271 2.71 -6.75 -21.38
N GLU A 272 3.67 -7.45 -21.96
CA GLU A 272 4.23 -8.65 -21.37
C GLU A 272 5.06 -8.32 -20.12
N SER A 273 5.02 -9.20 -19.12
CA SER A 273 6.00 -9.25 -18.03
C SER A 273 7.33 -9.79 -18.58
N THR A 274 8.03 -8.98 -19.35
CA THR A 274 9.26 -9.39 -20.06
C THR A 274 10.48 -9.48 -19.15
N ILE A 275 10.38 -8.97 -17.92
CA ILE A 275 11.50 -8.86 -16.99
C ILE A 275 11.35 -9.95 -15.93
N ARG A 276 11.91 -11.13 -16.22
CA ARG A 276 12.27 -12.04 -15.15
C ARG A 276 13.54 -11.50 -14.54
N VAL A 277 13.48 -10.98 -13.31
CA VAL A 277 14.69 -10.74 -12.52
C VAL A 277 15.32 -12.12 -12.29
N ARG A 278 16.14 -12.58 -13.25
CA ARG A 278 16.86 -13.83 -13.13
C ARG A 278 17.92 -13.60 -12.08
N THR A 279 17.75 -14.30 -10.96
CA THR A 279 18.74 -14.58 -9.91
C THR A 279 19.33 -13.36 -9.20
N THR A 280 18.95 -13.23 -7.92
CA THR A 280 19.71 -12.68 -6.78
C THR A 280 20.71 -11.58 -7.14
N GLY A 281 20.19 -10.37 -7.28
CA GLY A 281 20.95 -9.20 -6.86
C GLY A 281 21.22 -9.24 -5.36
N PRO A 282 22.04 -8.31 -4.83
CA PRO A 282 22.04 -8.02 -3.40
C PRO A 282 20.59 -7.82 -2.90
N ILE A 283 20.29 -8.27 -1.68
CA ILE A 283 19.00 -7.99 -1.04
C ILE A 283 18.74 -6.48 -1.09
N GLY A 284 17.59 -6.07 -1.63
CA GLY A 284 17.24 -4.66 -1.83
C GLY A 284 17.72 -4.05 -3.15
N GLU A 285 18.20 -4.85 -4.12
CA GLU A 285 18.47 -4.36 -5.47
C GLU A 285 17.17 -3.91 -6.16
N GLY A 286 17.07 -2.62 -6.50
CA GLY A 286 15.92 -2.05 -7.21
C GLY A 286 15.82 -2.47 -8.68
N PHE A 287 14.63 -2.27 -9.26
CA PHE A 287 14.33 -2.53 -10.67
C PHE A 287 15.37 -1.94 -11.63
N THR A 288 15.75 -0.68 -11.45
CA THR A 288 16.71 0.03 -12.30
C THR A 288 18.05 -0.69 -12.32
N ALA A 289 18.55 -1.09 -11.14
CA ALA A 289 19.83 -1.77 -11.01
C ALA A 289 19.79 -3.16 -11.68
N ALA A 290 18.73 -3.93 -11.43
CA ALA A 290 18.52 -5.24 -12.05
C ALA A 290 18.45 -5.13 -13.59
N ILE A 291 17.79 -4.10 -14.12
CA ILE A 291 17.68 -3.87 -15.56
C ILE A 291 18.97 -3.36 -16.18
N MET A 292 19.69 -2.43 -15.54
CA MET A 292 21.01 -2.00 -16.05
C MET A 292 21.96 -3.20 -16.21
N ARG A 293 21.87 -4.19 -15.32
CA ARG A 293 22.66 -5.42 -15.41
C ARG A 293 22.20 -6.36 -16.52
N THR A 294 20.89 -6.58 -16.65
CA THR A 294 20.36 -7.69 -17.46
C THR A 294 19.80 -7.28 -18.81
N ASN A 295 19.21 -6.08 -18.91
CA ASN A 295 18.48 -5.59 -20.07
C ASN A 295 18.59 -4.05 -20.21
N PRO A 296 19.81 -3.46 -20.30
CA PRO A 296 20.02 -2.01 -20.27
C PRO A 296 19.24 -1.23 -21.35
N GLN A 297 18.92 -1.87 -22.47
CA GLN A 297 18.08 -1.34 -23.55
C GLN A 297 16.65 -0.95 -23.11
N VAL A 298 16.13 -1.53 -22.03
CA VAL A 298 14.79 -1.20 -21.49
C VAL A 298 14.76 0.20 -20.87
N LEU A 299 15.88 0.66 -20.32
CA LEU A 299 16.02 2.01 -19.75
C LEU A 299 16.41 3.05 -20.81
N ASP A 300 16.82 2.61 -22.01
CA ASP A 300 17.12 3.52 -23.09
C ASP A 300 15.83 4.17 -23.61
N ARG A 301 15.64 5.42 -23.20
CA ARG A 301 14.52 6.28 -23.59
C ARG A 301 14.45 6.51 -25.10
N SER A 302 15.48 6.13 -25.88
CA SER A 302 15.43 6.15 -27.34
C SER A 302 14.38 5.19 -27.91
N TYR A 303 14.14 4.04 -27.28
CA TYR A 303 13.12 3.06 -27.71
C TYR A 303 11.68 3.53 -27.43
N LEU A 304 11.46 4.36 -26.41
CA LEU A 304 10.14 4.92 -26.08
C LEU A 304 9.84 6.24 -26.82
N ARG A 305 10.83 6.85 -27.49
CA ARG A 305 10.64 8.10 -28.25
C ARG A 305 9.80 7.95 -29.52
N SER A 306 9.52 6.74 -29.99
CA SER A 306 8.61 6.51 -31.12
C SER A 306 7.13 6.56 -30.75
N ALA A 307 6.78 6.69 -29.46
CA ALA A 307 5.39 6.67 -28.99
C ALA A 307 5.00 7.83 -28.06
N ILE A 308 5.86 8.84 -27.86
CA ILE A 308 5.55 10.03 -27.07
C ILE A 308 5.29 11.21 -28.02
N PRO A 309 4.04 11.67 -28.22
CA PRO A 309 3.84 13.00 -28.78
C PRO A 309 4.50 14.02 -27.86
N ALA A 310 5.33 14.87 -28.44
CA ALA A 310 5.98 15.98 -27.76
C ALA A 310 4.98 16.76 -26.90
N ARG A 311 5.39 17.11 -25.67
CA ARG A 311 4.84 18.16 -24.78
C ARG A 311 3.67 18.95 -25.38
N GLY A 312 2.48 18.38 -25.31
CA GLY A 312 1.24 19.16 -25.28
C GLY A 312 0.99 19.52 -23.83
N SER A 313 1.34 20.74 -23.43
CA SER A 313 0.87 21.30 -22.17
C SER A 313 -0.66 21.21 -22.14
N TYR A 314 -1.20 20.25 -21.41
CA TYR A 314 -2.60 20.31 -21.01
C TYR A 314 -2.70 21.44 -19.98
N GLN A 315 -2.98 22.65 -20.46
CA GLN A 315 -3.41 23.73 -19.59
C GLN A 315 -4.81 23.37 -19.09
N PRO A 316 -5.05 23.30 -17.77
CA PRO A 316 -6.39 23.20 -17.24
C PRO A 316 -7.16 24.42 -17.76
N GLY A 317 -8.19 24.17 -18.57
CA GLY A 317 -9.05 25.21 -19.08
C GLY A 317 -9.59 26.04 -17.92
N ARG A 318 -9.31 27.34 -17.96
CA ARG A 318 -10.11 28.38 -17.30
C ARG A 318 -11.59 28.06 -17.50
N SER A 319 -12.38 28.35 -16.48
CA SER A 319 -13.83 28.40 -16.49
C SER A 319 -14.42 28.84 -17.84
N VAL A 320 -15.14 27.94 -18.50
CA VAL A 320 -16.12 28.23 -19.56
C VAL A 320 -17.26 27.23 -19.28
N GLY A 321 -18.41 27.65 -18.78
CA GLY A 321 -19.39 28.42 -19.54
C GLY A 321 -20.39 27.40 -20.12
N TYR A 322 -21.60 27.41 -19.57
CA TYR A 322 -22.74 26.60 -20.02
C TYR A 322 -22.94 26.77 -21.54
N VAL A 323 -22.87 25.69 -22.31
CA VAL A 323 -23.27 25.66 -23.73
C VAL A 323 -24.63 24.96 -23.80
N PRO A 324 -25.71 25.64 -24.22
CA PRO A 324 -27.03 25.00 -24.32
C PRO A 324 -27.05 24.00 -25.48
N ALA A 325 -27.73 22.88 -25.26
CA ALA A 325 -27.96 21.87 -26.30
C ALA A 325 -28.88 22.40 -27.42
N PRO A 326 -28.68 22.00 -28.69
CA PRO A 326 -29.59 22.35 -29.78
C PRO A 326 -30.96 21.69 -29.57
N GLN A 327 -32.03 22.47 -29.82
CA GLN A 327 -33.42 22.06 -29.69
C GLN A 327 -33.76 20.92 -30.66
N ALA A 328 -34.01 19.73 -30.12
CA ALA A 328 -34.74 18.68 -30.83
C ALA A 328 -36.24 18.80 -30.49
N TYR A 329 -37.05 18.88 -31.55
CA TYR A 329 -38.52 18.95 -31.54
C TYR A 329 -39.16 17.87 -30.64
N ARG A 330 -40.02 18.28 -29.70
CA ARG A 330 -40.82 17.41 -28.81
C ARG A 330 -42.31 17.53 -29.15
N PRO A 331 -43.02 16.43 -29.46
CA PRO A 331 -44.47 16.38 -29.29
C PRO A 331 -44.84 16.34 -27.79
N ALA A 332 -45.96 16.95 -27.43
CA ALA A 332 -46.41 17.18 -26.06
C ALA A 332 -46.68 15.88 -25.26
N PRO A 333 -46.38 15.84 -23.95
CA PRO A 333 -46.72 14.71 -23.08
C PRO A 333 -48.17 14.77 -22.58
N ALA A 334 -48.84 13.62 -22.60
CA ALA A 334 -50.11 13.39 -21.92
C ALA A 334 -49.91 13.25 -20.39
N THR A 335 -50.93 13.67 -19.65
CA THR A 335 -50.97 13.95 -18.21
C THR A 335 -51.45 12.76 -17.35
N ILE A 336 -50.82 12.62 -16.16
CA ILE A 336 -51.40 12.22 -14.84
C ILE A 336 -51.71 10.70 -14.67
N SER A 337 -51.42 9.95 -13.59
CA SER A 337 -51.52 10.16 -12.12
C SER A 337 -50.73 9.11 -11.27
N PRO A 338 -50.59 9.27 -9.93
CA PRO A 338 -49.66 8.54 -9.03
C PRO A 338 -50.33 7.43 -8.16
N ARG A 339 -49.52 6.83 -7.25
CA ARG A 339 -49.76 5.84 -6.14
C ARG A 339 -49.27 4.40 -6.46
N SER A 340 -48.58 3.64 -5.61
CA SER A 340 -48.70 3.51 -4.15
C SER A 340 -47.40 3.08 -3.43
N THR A 341 -47.39 3.42 -2.15
CA THR A 341 -46.50 3.04 -1.04
C THR A 341 -46.53 1.54 -0.72
N TYR A 342 -45.38 0.96 -0.38
CA TYR A 342 -45.31 -0.24 0.46
C TYR A 342 -44.09 -0.19 1.39
N THR A 343 -44.35 -0.32 2.70
CA THR A 343 -43.36 -0.38 3.80
C THR A 343 -43.22 -1.83 4.28
N PRO A 344 -42.08 -2.19 4.91
CA PRO A 344 -41.53 -3.55 4.93
C PRO A 344 -41.96 -4.42 6.12
N SER A 345 -41.77 -5.74 5.98
CA SER A 345 -41.83 -6.74 7.04
C SER A 345 -40.44 -7.30 7.37
N ALA A 346 -40.12 -7.46 8.66
CA ALA A 346 -38.95 -8.15 9.23
C ALA A 346 -39.45 -9.32 10.13
N PRO A 347 -38.60 -10.17 10.77
CA PRO A 347 -37.29 -10.80 10.46
C PRO A 347 -37.41 -12.37 10.53
N PRO A 348 -36.32 -13.17 10.56
CA PRO A 348 -35.78 -13.56 11.88
C PRO A 348 -34.24 -13.67 11.96
N HIS A 349 -33.79 -13.73 13.21
CA HIS A 349 -32.43 -13.62 13.72
C HIS A 349 -31.70 -14.97 13.77
N ILE A 350 -30.40 -15.00 13.47
CA ILE A 350 -29.49 -16.06 13.93
C ILE A 350 -28.28 -15.39 14.58
N ALA A 351 -28.09 -15.69 15.86
CA ALA A 351 -27.08 -15.14 16.73
C ALA A 351 -25.70 -15.78 16.51
N ALA A 352 -24.65 -14.98 16.58
CA ALA A 352 -23.27 -15.46 16.77
C ALA A 352 -23.04 -15.84 18.24
N PRO A 353 -22.25 -16.88 18.55
CA PRO A 353 -21.97 -17.28 19.93
C PRO A 353 -21.06 -16.26 20.65
N ALA A 354 -21.30 -16.11 21.95
CA ALA A 354 -20.63 -15.15 22.83
C ALA A 354 -19.18 -15.53 23.17
N PRO A 355 -18.32 -14.55 23.51
CA PRO A 355 -16.96 -14.80 24.00
C PRO A 355 -17.01 -15.22 25.47
N ALA A 356 -16.37 -16.35 25.80
CA ALA A 356 -16.21 -16.78 27.19
C ALA A 356 -14.94 -16.18 27.79
N GLY A 357 -15.10 -15.37 28.84
CA GLY A 357 -14.03 -14.93 29.72
C GLY A 357 -14.38 -15.26 31.17
N GLY A 358 -13.37 -15.77 31.91
CA GLY A 358 -13.20 -15.51 33.34
C GLY A 358 -13.67 -16.55 34.37
N GLY A 359 -12.70 -17.34 34.88
CA GLY A 359 -12.40 -17.38 36.32
C GLY A 359 -13.06 -18.43 37.23
N GLY A 360 -12.22 -19.19 37.98
CA GLY A 360 -12.51 -19.56 39.37
C GLY A 360 -12.37 -21.04 39.77
N HIS A 361 -11.18 -21.41 40.28
CA HIS A 361 -10.85 -22.38 41.36
C HIS A 361 -11.66 -23.66 41.58
N VAL A 362 -10.99 -24.84 41.64
CA VAL A 362 -10.77 -25.64 42.89
C VAL A 362 -9.60 -26.62 42.70
N SER A 363 -8.84 -26.84 43.78
CA SER A 363 -7.65 -27.67 43.97
C SER A 363 -7.81 -29.18 43.71
N ALA A 364 -6.73 -29.84 43.25
CA ALA A 364 -6.36 -31.19 43.67
C ALA A 364 -4.87 -31.48 43.39
N SER A 365 -4.22 -32.04 44.41
CA SER A 365 -2.80 -32.26 44.66
C SER A 365 -2.16 -33.40 43.84
N ALA A 366 -0.87 -33.29 43.51
CA ALA A 366 0.11 -34.39 43.50
C ALA A 366 1.55 -33.85 43.26
N PRO A 367 2.61 -34.52 43.77
CA PRO A 367 3.64 -33.83 44.55
C PRO A 367 5.04 -33.75 43.89
N ALA A 368 5.85 -32.82 44.43
CA ALA A 368 7.29 -32.68 44.20
C ALA A 368 8.11 -33.59 45.15
N PRO A 369 9.38 -33.90 44.83
CA PRO A 369 10.26 -34.70 45.67
C PRO A 369 11.21 -33.83 46.53
N ALA A 370 11.51 -34.26 47.76
CA ALA A 370 12.80 -34.10 48.45
C ALA A 370 12.74 -34.81 49.82
N GLY A 371 13.86 -35.39 50.23
CA GLY A 371 13.95 -36.32 51.36
C GLY A 371 14.29 -35.70 52.72
N GLY A 372 14.33 -36.55 53.75
CA GLY A 372 15.14 -36.31 54.95
C GLY A 372 14.52 -36.69 56.32
N GLY A 373 14.74 -37.94 56.77
CA GLY A 373 15.36 -38.18 58.10
C GLY A 373 14.52 -38.54 59.36
N ARG A 374 14.65 -39.83 59.77
CA ARG A 374 14.75 -40.41 61.15
C ARG A 374 13.49 -40.54 62.03
N PRO A 375 13.47 -41.38 63.11
CA PRO A 375 14.40 -42.45 63.54
C PRO A 375 13.70 -43.80 63.92
N ARG A 376 14.41 -44.92 63.78
CA ARG A 376 14.65 -45.96 64.81
C ARG A 376 15.51 -47.08 64.25
#